data_AF-A0A3S0FVV3-F1
#
_entry.id   AF-A0A3S0FVV3-F1
#
_cell.length_a   1.000
_cell.length_b   1.000
_cell.length_c   1.000
_cell.angle_alpha   90.00
_cell.angle_beta   90.00
_cell.angle_gamma   90.00
#
_symmetry.space_group_name_H-M   'P 1'
#
loop_
_entity.id
_entity.type
_entity.pdbx_description
1 polymer ?
#
loop_
_entity_poly.entity_id
_entity_poly.type
_entity_poly.pdbx_seq_one_letter_code
_entity_poly.pdbx_strand_id
1 'polypeptide(L)'
;MTTLVVFDIEAVPDLGVGRRLLGQPEDAPDADVRRMLGERYGRDGQDPSTVFLKTPVYRIVSIAALYTKRGEGGGPWTVSQFGADRSPRRARPNCCSASSKACQ
;
A
#
# COMPACT_ATOMS: atom_id res chain seq x y z
N MET A 1 4.26 -33.38 -5.74
CA MET A 1 4.74 -32.13 -6.38
C MET A 1 4.50 -30.98 -5.41
N THR A 2 5.49 -30.12 -5.17
CA THR A 2 5.34 -28.98 -4.23
C THR A 2 5.12 -27.69 -5.00
N THR A 3 4.18 -26.86 -4.54
CA THR A 3 3.95 -25.51 -5.07
C THR A 3 4.31 -24.48 -4.00
N LEU A 4 4.98 -23.41 -4.41
CA LEU A 4 5.30 -22.27 -3.55
C LEU A 4 4.75 -21.01 -4.22
N VAL A 5 4.13 -20.15 -3.43
CA VAL A 5 3.69 -18.83 -3.87
C VAL A 5 4.50 -17.79 -3.11
N VAL A 6 5.23 -16.94 -3.84
CA VAL A 6 5.92 -15.77 -3.29
C VAL A 6 5.04 -14.56 -3.54
N PHE A 7 4.82 -13.76 -2.49
CA PHE A 7 4.18 -12.47 -2.61
C PHE A 7 5.21 -11.36 -2.47
N ASP A 8 5.10 -10.36 -3.33
CA ASP A 8 5.75 -9.07 -3.19
C ASP A 8 4.67 -8.00 -3.01
N ILE A 9 4.83 -7.14 -2.00
CA ILE A 9 3.77 -6.24 -1.54
C ILE A 9 4.33 -4.82 -1.48
N GLU A 10 3.77 -3.95 -2.31
CA GLU A 10 4.07 -2.53 -2.29
C GLU A 10 3.01 -1.79 -1.49
N ALA A 11 3.46 -0.94 -0.57
CA ALA A 11 2.59 -0.21 0.33
C ALA A 11 3.06 1.22 0.54
N VAL A 12 2.12 2.13 0.77
CA VAL A 12 2.39 3.53 1.11
C VAL A 12 1.65 3.90 2.40
N PRO A 13 2.12 4.90 3.18
CA PRO A 13 1.38 5.38 4.32
C PRO A 13 -0.06 5.79 3.93
N ASP A 14 -1.04 5.31 4.68
CA ASP A 14 -2.44 5.72 4.57
C ASP A 14 -2.67 6.97 5.41
N LEU A 15 -2.56 8.13 4.77
CA LEU A 15 -2.74 9.42 5.44
C LEU A 15 -4.20 9.70 5.82
N GLY A 16 -5.18 8.99 5.25
CA GLY A 16 -6.57 9.07 5.71
C GLY A 16 -6.74 8.40 7.07
N VAL A 17 -6.18 7.19 7.22
CA VAL A 17 -6.08 6.52 8.53
C VAL A 17 -5.22 7.35 9.48
N GLY A 18 -4.12 7.93 8.99
CA GLY A 18 -3.24 8.82 9.74
C GLY A 18 -3.97 9.99 10.40
N ARG A 19 -4.82 10.69 9.65
CA ARG A 19 -5.65 11.78 10.19
C ARG A 19 -6.54 11.30 11.32
N ARG A 20 -7.22 10.17 11.15
CA ARG A 20 -8.11 9.60 12.18
C ARG A 20 -7.35 9.19 13.44
N LEU A 21 -6.20 8.56 13.29
CA LEU A 21 -5.35 8.15 14.42
C LEU A 21 -4.79 9.35 15.21
N LEU A 22 -4.57 10.47 14.52
CA LEU A 22 -4.05 11.72 15.10
C LEU A 22 -5.15 12.72 15.49
N GLY A 23 -6.43 12.38 15.29
CA GLY A 23 -7.55 13.30 15.53
C GLY A 23 -7.51 14.57 14.68
N GLN A 24 -6.93 14.52 13.48
CA GLN A 24 -6.81 15.67 12.58
C GLN A 24 -8.03 15.80 11.64
N PRO A 25 -8.36 17.02 11.19
CA PRO A 25 -9.36 17.25 10.15
C PRO A 25 -9.08 16.46 8.86
N GLU A 26 -10.13 16.08 8.13
CA GLU A 26 -10.00 15.33 6.86
C GLU A 26 -9.26 16.12 5.77
N ASP A 27 -9.27 17.45 5.84
CA ASP A 27 -8.58 18.37 4.93
C ASP A 27 -7.17 18.78 5.41
N ALA A 28 -6.72 18.29 6.58
CA ALA A 28 -5.37 18.54 7.07
C ALA A 28 -4.32 18.17 5.98
N PRO A 29 -3.27 18.96 5.76
CA PRO A 29 -2.30 18.70 4.70
C PRO A 29 -1.60 17.34 4.88
N ASP A 30 -1.46 16.59 3.79
CA ASP A 30 -0.82 15.27 3.79
C ASP A 30 0.60 15.30 4.37
N ALA A 31 1.37 16.36 4.08
CA ALA A 31 2.72 16.55 4.59
C ALA A 31 2.75 16.70 6.12
N ASP A 32 1.80 17.44 6.69
CA ASP A 32 1.70 17.64 8.14
C ASP A 32 1.33 16.33 8.83
N VAL A 33 0.32 15.63 8.31
CA VAL A 33 -0.09 14.30 8.82
C VAL A 33 1.09 13.32 8.76
N ARG A 34 1.85 13.32 7.66
CA ARG A 34 3.02 12.46 7.48
C ARG A 34 4.10 12.74 8.52
N ARG A 35 4.41 14.02 8.78
CA ARG A 35 5.38 14.45 9.79
C ARG A 35 4.91 14.05 11.19
N MET A 36 3.66 14.34 11.54
CA MET A 36 3.08 13.99 12.85
C MET A 36 3.10 12.48 13.12
N LEU A 37 2.82 11.66 12.11
CA LEU A 37 2.95 10.20 12.23
C LEU A 37 4.41 9.80 12.50
N GLY A 38 5.36 10.42 11.82
CA GLY A 38 6.78 10.17 12.05
C GLY A 38 7.26 10.60 13.43
N GLU A 39 6.81 11.75 13.93
CA GLU A 39 7.14 12.23 15.28
C GLU A 39 6.58 11.31 16.36
N ARG A 40 5.38 10.77 16.14
CA ARG A 40 4.71 9.91 17.12
C ARG A 40 5.20 8.46 17.12
N TYR A 41 5.59 7.93 15.96
CA TYR A 41 5.86 6.50 15.78
C TYR A 41 7.27 6.17 15.26
N GLY A 42 8.04 7.17 14.85
CA GLY A 42 9.46 7.02 14.51
C GLY A 42 10.32 6.74 15.74
N ARG A 43 11.55 6.29 15.52
CA ARG A 43 12.55 6.16 16.58
C ARG A 43 13.33 7.48 16.73
N ASP A 44 13.90 7.69 17.90
CA ASP A 44 14.73 8.86 18.18
C ASP A 44 15.86 9.02 17.13
N GLY A 45 16.07 10.27 16.70
CA GLY A 45 17.09 10.61 15.71
C GLY A 45 16.73 10.31 14.25
N GLN A 46 15.53 9.79 13.97
CA GLN A 46 15.05 9.61 12.60
C GLN A 46 14.31 10.86 12.10
N ASP A 47 14.43 11.15 10.80
CA ASP A 47 13.66 12.22 10.16
C ASP A 47 12.16 11.85 10.13
N PRO A 48 11.28 12.61 10.81
CA PRO A 48 9.86 12.32 10.87
C PRO A 48 9.16 12.32 9.51
N SER A 49 9.68 13.05 8.52
CA SER A 49 9.06 13.15 7.20
C SER A 49 9.29 11.89 6.35
N THR A 50 10.32 11.09 6.66
CA THR A 50 10.76 9.94 5.85
C THR A 50 10.83 8.62 6.63
N VAL A 51 10.76 8.64 7.97
CA VAL A 51 10.82 7.44 8.81
C VAL A 51 9.78 6.37 8.46
N PHE A 52 10.20 5.11 8.48
CA PHE A 52 9.29 3.97 8.33
C PHE A 52 8.29 3.90 9.48
N LEU A 53 7.00 3.79 9.15
CA LEU A 53 5.93 3.66 10.15
C LEU A 53 5.56 2.19 10.35
N LYS A 54 4.84 1.85 11.42
CA LYS A 54 4.36 0.48 11.62
C LYS A 54 3.37 0.08 10.53
N THR A 55 3.41 -1.18 10.09
CA THR A 55 2.59 -1.74 9.00
C THR A 55 1.09 -1.39 9.06
N PRO A 56 0.40 -1.32 10.22
CA PRO A 56 -1.01 -0.94 10.27
C PRO A 56 -1.34 0.48 9.77
N VAL A 57 -0.33 1.35 9.63
CA VAL A 57 -0.46 2.71 9.09
C VAL A 57 -0.29 2.74 7.56
N TYR A 58 0.06 1.62 6.95
CA TYR A 58 0.23 1.51 5.50
C TYR A 58 -1.02 0.94 4.83
N ARG A 59 -1.28 1.39 3.60
CA ARG A 59 -2.19 0.75 2.66
C ARG A 59 -1.41 0.07 1.55
N ILE A 60 -1.85 -1.12 1.18
CA ILE A 60 -1.30 -1.85 0.04
C ILE A 60 -1.74 -1.17 -1.25
N VAL A 61 -0.79 -0.89 -2.13
CA VAL A 61 -1.03 -0.29 -3.45
C VAL A 61 -0.79 -1.28 -4.59
N SER A 62 0.00 -2.32 -4.36
CA SER A 62 0.23 -3.39 -5.33
C SER A 62 0.53 -4.70 -4.62
N ILE A 63 0.06 -5.81 -5.18
CA ILE A 63 0.46 -7.16 -4.79
C ILE A 63 0.88 -7.89 -6.05
N ALA A 64 2.10 -8.42 -6.05
CA ALA A 64 2.57 -9.36 -7.06
C ALA A 64 2.63 -10.77 -6.48
N ALA A 65 2.36 -11.77 -7.31
CA ALA A 65 2.42 -13.18 -6.96
C ALA A 65 3.26 -13.94 -7.98
N LEU A 66 4.18 -14.77 -7.49
CA LEU A 66 5.00 -15.68 -8.28
C LEU A 66 4.73 -17.11 -7.83
N TYR A 67 4.25 -17.94 -8.76
CA TYR A 67 3.94 -19.35 -8.52
C TYR A 67 5.08 -20.21 -9.03
N THR A 68 5.71 -20.96 -8.15
CA THR A 68 6.78 -21.89 -8.50
C THR A 68 6.39 -23.33 -8.17
N LYS A 69 6.91 -24.27 -8.95
CA LYS A 69 6.69 -25.70 -8.79
C LYS A 69 8.02 -26.42 -8.63
N ARG A 70 8.01 -27.50 -7.86
CA ARG A 70 9.15 -28.42 -7.69
C ARG A 70 8.67 -29.86 -7.77
N GLY A 71 9.37 -30.65 -8.57
CA GLY A 71 9.12 -32.09 -8.71
C GLY A 71 9.37 -32.85 -7.41
N GLU A 72 8.77 -34.04 -7.31
CA GLU A 72 9.13 -35.01 -6.27
C GLU A 72 10.55 -35.53 -6.51
N GLY A 73 11.33 -35.68 -5.44
CA GLY A 73 12.76 -35.99 -5.52
C GLY A 73 13.70 -34.80 -5.29
N GLY A 74 13.16 -33.57 -5.26
CA GLY A 74 13.98 -32.37 -5.11
C GLY A 74 14.67 -31.97 -6.41
N GLY A 75 14.82 -30.67 -6.61
CA GLY A 75 15.30 -30.07 -7.86
C GLY A 75 15.13 -28.54 -7.77
N PRO A 76 15.55 -27.77 -8.78
CA PRO A 76 15.35 -26.33 -8.78
C PRO A 76 13.85 -25.99 -8.82
N TRP A 77 13.48 -24.84 -8.25
CA TRP A 77 12.14 -24.28 -8.41
C TRP A 77 11.99 -23.74 -9.84
N THR A 78 10.87 -24.06 -10.49
CA THR A 78 10.53 -23.51 -11.81
C THR A 78 9.34 -22.58 -11.66
N VAL A 79 9.46 -21.36 -12.22
CA VAL A 79 8.34 -20.42 -12.31
C VAL A 79 7.30 -20.98 -13.27
N SER A 80 6.07 -21.08 -12.79
CA SER A 80 4.92 -21.59 -13.57
C SER A 80 3.92 -20.50 -13.93
N GLN A 81 3.83 -19.44 -13.12
CA GLN A 81 2.98 -18.29 -13.38
C GLN A 81 3.48 -17.07 -12.59
N PHE A 82 3.26 -15.87 -13.13
CA PHE A 82 3.42 -14.61 -12.40
C PHE A 82 2.28 -13.66 -12.73
N GLY A 83 1.96 -12.76 -11.81
CA GLY A 83 0.97 -11.72 -12.02
C GLY A 83 1.08 -10.63 -10.96
N ALA A 84 0.57 -9.45 -11.25
CA ALA A 84 0.47 -8.36 -10.30
C ALA A 84 -0.86 -7.65 -10.47
N ASP A 85 -1.43 -7.20 -9.36
CA ASP A 85 -2.61 -6.37 -9.35
C ASP A 85 -2.38 -5.11 -8.50
N ARG A 86 -2.95 -4.00 -8.95
CA ARG A 86 -2.89 -2.72 -8.27
C ARG A 86 -4.18 -2.50 -7.52
N SER A 87 -4.07 -2.22 -6.23
CA SER A 87 -5.24 -1.84 -5.44
C SER A 87 -5.80 -0.52 -5.99
N PRO A 88 -7.10 -0.45 -6.34
CA PRO A 88 -7.69 0.78 -6.84
C PRO A 88 -7.50 1.87 -5.79
N ARG A 89 -7.04 3.07 -6.21
CA ARG A 89 -7.03 4.22 -5.30
C ARG A 89 -8.45 4.39 -4.77
N ARG A 90 -8.60 4.37 -3.44
CA ARG A 90 -9.86 4.78 -2.80
C ARG A 90 -10.20 6.16 -3.37
N ALA A 91 -11.27 6.26 -4.15
CA ALA A 91 -11.73 7.54 -4.67
C ALA A 91 -11.96 8.47 -3.48
N ARG A 92 -11.48 9.72 -3.57
CA ARG A 92 -11.88 10.74 -2.59
C ARG A 92 -13.40 10.87 -2.68
N PRO A 93 -14.15 10.79 -1.57
CA PRO A 93 -15.62 10.80 -1.61
C PRO A 93 -16.27 12.04 -2.28
N ASN A 94 -15.51 13.07 -2.64
CA ASN A 94 -16.07 14.34 -3.15
C ASN A 94 -15.55 14.77 -4.55
N CYS A 95 -14.91 13.89 -5.32
CA CYS A 95 -14.72 14.17 -6.75
C CYS A 95 -15.90 13.60 -7.54
N CYS A 96 -17.06 14.27 -7.45
CA CYS A 96 -18.12 14.11 -8.43
C CYS A 96 -17.49 14.31 -9.82
N SER A 97 -17.44 13.25 -10.62
CA SER A 97 -17.14 13.32 -12.04
C SER A 97 -18.29 14.01 -12.76
N ALA A 98 -18.31 15.34 -12.70
CA ALA A 98 -19.01 16.17 -13.67
C ALA A 98 -18.24 16.11 -15.00
N SER A 99 -18.36 15.00 -15.71
CA SER A 99 -18.27 14.96 -17.18
C SER A 99 -18.56 13.55 -17.66
N SER A 100 -19.82 13.28 -17.98
CA SER A 100 -20.13 12.57 -19.22
C SER A 100 -21.59 12.84 -19.58
N LYS A 101 -21.80 13.20 -20.85
CA LYS A 101 -23.07 13.37 -21.56
C LYS A 101 -23.72 14.76 -21.49
N ALA A 102 -23.08 15.71 -22.18
CA ALA A 102 -23.83 16.59 -23.06
C ALA A 102 -24.11 15.84 -24.38
N CYS A 103 -25.37 15.89 -24.81
CA CYS A 103 -25.85 15.80 -26.19
C CYS A 103 -25.24 14.74 -27.13
N GLN A 104 -25.96 13.63 -27.29
CA GLN A 104 -26.65 13.29 -28.55
C GLN A 104 -27.89 12.47 -28.23
#